data_AF-A0A653LEY6-F1
#
_entry.id   AF-A0A653LEY6-F1
#
_cell.length_a   1.000
_cell.length_b   1.000
_cell.length_c   1.000
_cell.angle_alpha   90.00
_cell.angle_beta   90.00
_cell.angle_gamma   90.00
#
_symmetry.space_group_name_H-M   'P 1'
#
loop_
_entity.id
_entity.type
_entity.pdbx_description
1 polymer ?
#
loop_
_entity_poly.entity_id
_entity_poly.type
_entity_poly.pdbx_seq_one_letter_code
_entity_poly.pdbx_strand_id
1 'polypeptide(L)'
;MKYSASKEVDDIVRKYIRRNWRYKRGKKHGLLYPPNCGLFIVVPGSPSDSLAGFIFSQEIRRLERRVQIWLSPDTGLKPVSFLRYFRVSCALSLVSS
;
A
#
# COMPACT_ATOMS: atom_id res chain seq x y z
N MET A 1 -1.35 11.40 15.37
CA MET A 1 -1.92 11.65 14.02
C MET A 1 -2.69 10.42 13.59
N LYS A 2 -3.91 10.59 13.08
CA LYS A 2 -4.79 9.50 12.63
C LYS A 2 -4.75 9.43 11.10
N TYR A 3 -4.36 8.28 10.56
CA TYR A 3 -4.20 7.97 9.15
C TYR A 3 -5.43 7.28 8.55
N SER A 4 -6.14 6.47 9.35
CA SER A 4 -7.38 5.78 8.97
C SER A 4 -8.39 5.74 10.13
N ALA A 5 -9.67 5.61 9.83
CA ALA A 5 -10.72 5.36 10.82
C ALA A 5 -10.60 3.97 11.46
N SER A 6 -10.13 2.97 10.69
CA SER A 6 -9.88 1.61 11.19
C SER A 6 -8.59 1.58 12.02
N LYS A 7 -8.69 1.05 13.25
CA LYS A 7 -7.54 0.92 14.17
C LYS A 7 -6.44 0.05 13.56
N GLU A 8 -6.82 -1.07 12.92
CA GLU A 8 -5.85 -1.98 12.30
C GLU A 8 -5.03 -1.31 11.20
N VAL A 9 -5.70 -0.61 10.27
CA VAL A 9 -5.03 0.11 9.18
C VAL A 9 -4.14 1.21 9.76
N ASP A 10 -4.63 1.94 10.76
CA ASP A 10 -3.89 3.02 11.40
C ASP A 10 -2.59 2.52 12.06
N ASP A 11 -2.66 1.42 12.80
CA ASP A 11 -1.51 0.80 13.47
C ASP A 11 -0.50 0.24 12.47
N ILE A 12 -0.99 -0.38 11.39
CA ILE A 12 -0.14 -0.83 10.29
C ILE A 12 0.61 0.36 9.68
N VAL A 13 -0.09 1.43 9.28
CA VAL A 13 0.55 2.62 8.70
C VAL A 13 1.59 3.20 9.66
N ARG A 14 1.26 3.31 10.95
CA ARG A 14 2.17 3.82 11.98
C ARG A 14 3.45 2.99 12.10
N LYS A 15 3.34 1.65 12.02
CA LYS A 15 4.48 0.73 11.99
C LYS A 15 5.38 0.98 10.78
N TYR A 16 4.80 1.23 9.60
CA TYR A 16 5.57 1.48 8.37
C TYR A 16 6.23 2.86 8.35
N ILE A 17 5.56 3.89 8.87
CA ILE A 17 6.17 5.22 9.05
C ILE A 17 7.43 5.14 9.90
N ARG A 18 7.42 4.34 10.99
CA ARG A 18 8.62 4.09 11.81
C ARG A 18 9.73 3.35 11.05
N ARG A 19 9.39 2.60 10.00
CA ARG A 19 10.34 1.91 9.11
C ARG A 19 10.81 2.79 7.94
N ASN A 20 10.70 4.12 8.08
CA ASN A 20 11.09 5.09 7.06
C ASN A 20 10.23 5.06 5.78
N TRP A 21 8.99 4.57 5.86
CA TRP A 21 8.02 4.75 4.78
C TRP A 21 7.43 6.16 4.88
N ARG A 22 7.02 6.72 3.74
CA ARG A 22 6.47 8.07 3.67
C ARG A 22 4.97 8.02 3.50
N TYR A 23 4.22 8.70 4.35
CA TYR A 23 2.78 8.88 4.16
C TYR A 23 2.50 10.24 3.55
N LYS A 24 1.62 10.28 2.54
CA LYS A 24 1.08 11.49 1.95
C LYS A 24 -0.43 11.48 2.10
N ARG A 25 -0.98 12.52 2.71
CA ARG A 25 -2.44 12.68 2.81
C ARG A 25 -2.98 13.17 1.47
N GLY A 26 -3.92 12.43 0.88
CA GLY A 26 -4.72 12.89 -0.26
C GLY A 26 -6.06 13.48 0.20
N LYS A 27 -6.91 13.87 -0.78
CA LYS A 27 -8.24 14.45 -0.50
C LYS A 27 -9.21 13.43 0.13
N LYS A 28 -9.28 12.21 -0.41
CA LYS A 28 -10.18 11.14 0.06
C LYS A 28 -9.44 9.98 0.72
N HIS A 29 -8.27 9.62 0.19
CA HIS A 29 -7.45 8.51 0.68
C HIS A 29 -6.02 8.98 0.95
N GLY A 30 -5.33 8.31 1.87
CA GLY A 30 -3.90 8.49 2.05
C GLY A 30 -3.13 7.65 1.04
N LEU A 31 -1.85 7.98 0.85
CA LEU A 31 -0.91 7.21 0.06
C LEU A 31 0.29 6.89 0.96
N LEU A 32 0.70 5.64 0.98
CA LEU A 32 1.86 5.18 1.73
C LEU A 32 2.91 4.68 0.74
N TYR A 33 4.10 5.29 0.80
CA TYR A 33 5.21 5.07 -0.11
C TYR A 33 6.32 4.31 0.61
N PRO A 34 6.85 3.22 0.03
CA PRO A 34 8.06 2.58 0.53
C PRO A 34 9.28 3.48 0.27
N PRO A 35 10.37 3.30 1.04
CA PRO A 35 11.61 4.01 0.79
C PRO A 35 12.17 3.66 -0.60
N ASN A 36 12.81 4.63 -1.25
CA ASN A 36 13.61 4.45 -2.47
C ASN A 36 12.88 3.85 -3.68
N CYS A 37 11.55 3.92 -3.73
CA CYS A 37 10.79 3.50 -4.90
C CYS A 37 9.59 4.42 -5.17
N GLY A 38 9.15 4.47 -6.43
CA GLY A 38 7.98 5.24 -6.86
C GLY A 38 6.64 4.52 -6.66
N LEU A 39 6.65 3.34 -6.03
CA LEU A 39 5.43 2.58 -5.76
C LEU A 39 4.70 3.15 -4.55
N PHE A 40 3.41 2.87 -4.44
CA PHE A 40 2.60 3.28 -3.31
C PHE A 40 1.44 2.33 -3.09
N ILE A 41 0.93 2.34 -1.86
CA ILE A 41 -0.36 1.72 -1.52
C ILE A 41 -1.34 2.80 -1.06
N VAL A 42 -2.59 2.63 -1.45
CA VAL A 42 -3.68 3.51 -1.03
C VAL A 42 -4.11 3.14 0.39
N VAL A 43 -4.08 4.11 1.29
CA VAL A 43 -4.57 3.99 2.66
C VAL A 43 -6.04 4.42 2.69
N PRO A 44 -6.99 3.51 2.95
CA PRO A 44 -8.40 3.86 3.04
C PRO A 44 -8.64 4.77 4.25
N GLY A 45 -9.37 5.87 4.06
CA GLY A 45 -9.68 6.83 5.13
C GLY A 45 -10.75 6.30 6.09
N SER A 46 -11.79 5.66 5.56
CA SER A 46 -12.87 5.06 6.35
C SER A 46 -13.38 3.82 5.62
N PRO A 47 -12.72 2.67 5.79
CA PRO A 47 -13.25 1.42 5.26
C PRO A 47 -14.50 1.03 6.05
N SER A 48 -15.59 0.69 5.34
CA SER A 48 -16.80 0.12 5.97
C SER A 48 -16.68 -1.39 6.19
N ASP A 49 -15.74 -2.04 5.49
CA ASP A 49 -15.55 -3.49 5.54
C ASP A 49 -14.66 -3.92 6.69
N SER A 50 -15.10 -4.90 7.47
CA SER A 50 -14.32 -5.51 8.56
C SER A 50 -13.03 -6.17 8.07
N LEU A 51 -12.97 -6.60 6.80
CA LEU A 51 -11.80 -7.22 6.18
C LEU A 51 -10.76 -6.23 5.64
N ALA A 52 -11.03 -4.93 5.70
CA ALA A 52 -10.16 -3.93 5.09
C ALA A 52 -8.74 -3.92 5.69
N GLY A 53 -8.59 -4.16 6.99
CA GLY A 53 -7.28 -4.25 7.63
C GLY A 53 -6.49 -5.46 7.14
N PHE A 54 -7.13 -6.63 7.03
CA PHE A 54 -6.50 -7.84 6.49
C PHE A 54 -6.08 -7.66 5.03
N ILE A 55 -6.97 -7.17 4.15
CA ILE A 55 -6.67 -6.94 2.74
C ILE A 55 -5.52 -5.93 2.60
N PHE A 56 -5.55 -4.85 3.37
CA PHE A 56 -4.49 -3.85 3.38
C PHE A 56 -3.13 -4.45 3.80
N SER A 57 -3.11 -5.32 4.80
CA SER A 57 -1.90 -6.01 5.24
C SER A 57 -1.31 -6.93 4.16
N GLN A 58 -2.17 -7.63 3.40
CA GLN A 58 -1.76 -8.48 2.29
C GLN A 58 -1.18 -7.66 1.14
N GLU A 59 -1.81 -6.53 0.82
CA GLU A 59 -1.32 -5.61 -0.22
C GLU A 59 0.03 -5.00 0.15
N ILE A 60 0.23 -4.61 1.41
CA ILE A 60 1.53 -4.16 1.90
C ILE A 60 2.58 -5.27 1.77
N ARG A 61 2.26 -6.51 2.17
CA ARG A 61 3.20 -7.64 2.06
C ARG A 61 3.54 -7.97 0.60
N ARG A 62 2.58 -7.81 -0.31
CA ARG A 62 2.82 -7.90 -1.76
C ARG A 62 3.75 -6.79 -2.23
N LEU A 63 3.52 -5.56 -1.77
CA LEU A 63 4.36 -4.41 -2.11
C LEU A 63 5.78 -4.56 -1.57
N GLU A 64 5.96 -4.99 -0.32
CA GLU A 64 7.27 -5.29 0.27
C GLU A 64 8.05 -6.30 -0.59
N ARG A 65 7.42 -7.41 -1.01
CA ARG A 65 8.07 -8.37 -1.92
C ARG A 65 8.49 -7.74 -3.24
N ARG A 66 7.71 -6.79 -3.78
CA ARG A 66 8.06 -6.08 -5.02
C ARG A 66 9.21 -5.09 -4.81
N VAL A 67 9.26 -4.43 -3.66
CA VAL A 67 10.31 -3.46 -3.30
C VAL A 67 11.62 -4.16 -2.92
N GLN A 68 11.56 -5.32 -2.27
CA GLN A 68 12.73 -6.07 -1.85
C GLN A 68 13.56 -6.58 -3.04
N ILE A 69 12.92 -6.78 -4.21
CA ILE A 69 13.62 -7.06 -5.47
C ILE A 69 14.50 -5.87 -5.93
N TRP A 70 14.19 -4.63 -5.50
CA TRP A 70 14.89 -3.41 -5.92
C TRP A 70 15.99 -2.92 -4.97
N LEU A 71 16.08 -3.45 -3.74
CA LEU A 71 17.00 -2.95 -2.69
C LEU A 71 18.20 -3.85 -2.39
N SER A 72 18.41 -4.93 -3.15
CA SER A 72 19.60 -5.78 -3.01
C SER A 72 20.74 -5.26 -3.89
N PRO A 73 21.88 -4.81 -3.33
CA PRO A 73 23.06 -4.46 -4.12
C PRO A 73 23.81 -5.66 -4.71
N ASP A 74 23.44 -6.91 -4.36
CA ASP A 74 24.29 -8.09 -4.57
C ASP A 74 23.68 -9.23 -5.40
N THR A 75 22.63 -8.97 -6.19
CA THR A 75 22.22 -9.97 -7.19
C THR A 75 22.17 -9.31 -8.56
N GLY A 76 23.13 -9.68 -9.42
CA GLY A 76 23.16 -9.38 -10.85
C GLY A 76 22.00 -9.99 -11.64
N LEU A 77 20.86 -10.25 -10.99
CA LEU A 77 19.62 -10.67 -11.58
C LEU A 77 18.70 -9.45 -11.63
N LYS A 78 18.47 -8.95 -12.85
CA LYS A 78 17.34 -8.09 -13.16
C LYS A 78 16.16 -8.98 -13.58
N PRO A 79 15.12 -9.13 -12.76
CA PRO A 79 13.82 -9.57 -13.29
C PRO A 79 12.70 -8.66 -12.74
N VAL A 80 11.65 -8.28 -13.45
CA VAL A 80 11.18 -8.49 -14.82
C VAL A 80 10.21 -7.34 -15.07
N SER A 81 10.27 -6.76 -16.26
CA SER A 81 9.15 -6.18 -17.01
C SER A 81 8.02 -5.52 -16.22
N PHE A 82 8.26 -4.24 -15.93
CA PHE A 82 7.37 -3.10 -16.17
C PHE A 82 6.10 -3.44 -17.01
N LEU A 83 4.95 -2.86 -16.64
CA LEU A 83 3.68 -2.82 -17.40
C LEU A 83 2.76 -4.04 -17.34
N ARG A 84 2.21 -4.35 -16.15
CA ARG A 84 0.81 -4.81 -16.04
C ARG A 84 0.35 -4.57 -14.60
N TYR A 85 -0.93 -4.27 -14.40
CA TYR A 85 -1.55 -3.83 -13.14
C TYR A 85 -1.47 -2.34 -12.82
N PHE A 86 -1.81 -1.49 -13.79
CA PHE A 86 -2.22 -0.11 -13.52
C PHE A 86 -3.75 0.04 -13.32
N ARG A 87 -4.54 -1.06 -13.24
CA ARG A 87 -6.00 -0.93 -13.44
C ARG A 87 -6.90 -2.02 -12.83
N VAL A 88 -6.55 -2.66 -11.71
CA VAL A 88 -7.46 -3.67 -11.11
C VAL A 88 -7.49 -3.55 -9.58
N SER A 89 -8.15 -2.52 -9.05
CA SER A 89 -8.80 -2.57 -7.72
C SER A 89 -9.63 -1.32 -7.41
N CYS A 90 -10.32 -0.78 -8.43
CA CYS A 90 -11.33 0.27 -8.23
C CYS A 90 -12.70 -0.14 -8.80
N ALA A 91 -12.84 -1.39 -9.28
CA ALA A 91 -14.03 -1.87 -9.96
C ALA A 91 -15.04 -2.59 -9.05
N LEU A 92 -14.75 -2.78 -7.75
CA LEU A 92 -15.62 -3.61 -6.89
C LEU A 92 -16.57 -2.85 -5.95
N SER A 93 -16.76 -1.54 -6.12
CA SER A 93 -17.66 -0.77 -5.24
C SER A 93 -18.65 0.13 -5.98
N LEU A 94 -18.95 -0.15 -7.25
CA LEU A 94 -19.94 0.58 -8.06
C LEU A 94 -21.00 -0.37 -8.65
N VAL A 95 -21.60 -1.21 -7.80
CA VAL A 95 -22.90 -1.90 -7.97
C VAL A 95 -23.36 -2.13 -6.53
N SER A 96 -24.42 -1.57 -5.96
CA SER A 96 -25.78 -1.26 -6.41
C SER A 96 -26.19 0.10 -5.80
N SER A 97 -26.80 1.04 -6.53
CA SER A 97 -28.27 1.13 -6.80
C SER A 97 -29.12 0.99 -5.56
#